data_AF-A0A960EU44-F1
#
_entry.id   AF-A0A960EU44-F1
#
_cell.length_a   1.000
_cell.length_b   1.000
_cell.length_c   1.000
_cell.angle_alpha   90.00
_cell.angle_beta   90.00
_cell.angle_gamma   90.00
#
_symmetry.space_group_name_H-M   'P 1'
#
loop_
_entity.id
_entity.type
_entity.pdbx_description
1 polymer ?
#
loop_
_entity_poly.entity_id
_entity_poly.type
_entity_poly.pdbx_seq_one_letter_code
_entity_poly.pdbx_strand_id
1 'polypeptide(L)'
;MLRLQTPLPERYRDASDEELAEMIGSAKASLGDRLFILGHHYQRDEVMRWADARGDSYRLSVLAQERPEADYIVFCGVHFMAES
;
A
#
# COMPACT_ATOMS: atom_id res chain seq x y z
N MET A 1 -27.83 2.83 -0.24
CA MET A 1 -26.45 3.31 -0.08
C MET A 1 -25.56 2.36 -0.86
N LEU A 2 -25.12 2.74 -2.06
CA LEU A 2 -24.35 1.84 -2.93
C LEU A 2 -22.99 1.51 -2.28
N ARG A 3 -22.65 0.23 -2.20
CA ARG A 3 -21.29 -0.21 -1.89
C ARG A 3 -20.40 0.09 -3.11
N LEU A 4 -19.46 1.02 -2.98
CA LEU A 4 -18.51 1.44 -4.02
C LEU A 4 -17.30 0.51 -4.17
N GLN A 5 -17.13 -0.48 -3.29
CA GLN A 5 -15.96 -1.36 -3.30
C GLN A 5 -16.37 -2.79 -3.67
N THR A 6 -15.82 -3.28 -4.78
CA THR A 6 -15.91 -4.68 -5.18
C THR A 6 -15.34 -5.56 -4.06
N PRO A 7 -16.01 -6.67 -3.70
CA PRO A 7 -15.45 -7.59 -2.71
C PRO A 7 -14.08 -8.10 -3.18
N LEU A 8 -13.17 -8.29 -2.20
CA LEU A 8 -11.87 -8.89 -2.49
C LEU A 8 -12.05 -10.29 -3.10
N PRO A 9 -11.28 -10.63 -4.14
CA PRO A 9 -11.21 -11.99 -4.68
C PRO A 9 -10.95 -13.03 -3.57
N GLU A 10 -11.55 -14.22 -3.71
CA GLU A 10 -11.47 -15.31 -2.73
C GLU A 10 -10.02 -15.68 -2.39
N ARG A 11 -9.13 -15.70 -3.38
CA ARG A 11 -7.69 -15.98 -3.19
C ARG A 11 -6.97 -15.08 -2.17
N TYR A 12 -7.50 -13.89 -1.89
CA TYR A 12 -6.94 -12.99 -0.87
C TYR A 12 -7.70 -13.06 0.45
N ARG A 13 -8.99 -13.42 0.40
CA ARG A 13 -9.84 -13.52 1.57
C ARG A 13 -9.57 -14.78 2.37
N ASP A 14 -9.31 -15.88 1.67
CA ASP A 14 -9.19 -17.21 2.25
C ASP A 14 -7.71 -17.63 2.43
N ALA A 15 -6.77 -16.79 1.99
CA ALA A 15 -5.35 -16.98 2.20
C ALA A 15 -4.96 -16.78 3.67
N SER A 16 -4.00 -17.57 4.12
CA SER A 16 -3.30 -17.37 5.38
C SER A 16 -2.40 -16.13 5.35
N ASP A 17 -2.01 -15.65 6.53
CA ASP A 17 -1.09 -14.51 6.66
C ASP A 17 0.26 -14.78 5.97
N GLU A 18 0.72 -16.04 5.95
CA GLU A 18 1.95 -16.46 5.29
C GLU A 18 1.81 -16.37 3.76
N GLU A 19 0.72 -16.90 3.20
CA GLU A 19 0.43 -16.79 1.76
C GLU A 19 0.26 -15.33 1.32
N LEU A 20 -0.39 -14.50 2.14
CA LEU A 20 -0.49 -13.06 1.89
C LEU A 20 0.88 -12.38 1.91
N ALA A 21 1.73 -12.73 2.87
CA ALA A 21 3.07 -12.19 2.94
C ALA A 21 3.94 -12.59 1.73
N GLU A 22 3.86 -13.84 1.30
CA GLU A 22 4.54 -14.31 0.08
C GLU A 22 4.06 -13.58 -1.16
N MET A 23 2.74 -13.40 -1.32
CA MET A 23 2.16 -12.67 -2.45
C MET A 23 2.60 -11.21 -2.48
N ILE A 24 2.57 -10.50 -1.34
CA ILE A 24 3.01 -9.10 -1.26
C ILE A 24 4.50 -9.00 -1.56
N GLY A 25 5.32 -9.89 -0.98
CA GLY A 25 6.76 -9.94 -1.22
C GLY A 25 7.10 -10.19 -2.69
N SER A 26 6.43 -11.16 -3.32
CA SER A 26 6.61 -11.48 -4.74
C SER A 26 6.20 -10.31 -5.65
N ALA A 27 5.08 -9.65 -5.36
CA ALA A 27 4.64 -8.49 -6.11
C ALA A 27 5.62 -7.30 -5.97
N LYS A 28 6.06 -7.01 -4.74
CA LYS A 28 7.04 -5.95 -4.46
C LYS A 28 8.36 -6.21 -5.18
N ALA A 29 8.87 -7.44 -5.14
CA ALA A 29 10.08 -7.82 -5.86
C ALA A 29 9.93 -7.71 -7.39
N SER A 30 8.77 -8.10 -7.93
CA SER A 30 8.50 -8.04 -9.37
C SER A 30 8.36 -6.61 -9.90
N LEU A 31 7.87 -5.69 -9.07
CA LEU A 31 7.72 -4.28 -9.42
C LEU A 31 9.00 -3.48 -9.20
N GLY A 32 9.81 -3.87 -8.22
CA GLY A 32 11.09 -3.24 -7.91
C GLY A 32 10.95 -1.75 -7.64
N ASP A 33 11.86 -0.95 -8.19
CA ASP A 33 11.90 0.51 -8.01
C ASP A 33 10.68 1.25 -8.59
N ARG A 34 9.86 0.56 -9.39
CA ARG A 34 8.62 1.12 -9.96
C ARG A 34 7.48 1.16 -8.94
N LEU A 35 7.66 0.58 -7.75
CA LEU A 35 6.66 0.57 -6.68
C LEU A 35 7.16 1.37 -5.48
N PHE A 36 6.30 2.24 -4.95
CA PHE A 36 6.52 2.92 -3.68
C PHE A 36 5.30 2.80 -2.76
N ILE A 37 5.50 2.21 -1.57
CA ILE A 37 4.43 1.94 -0.60
C ILE A 37 4.51 2.95 0.56
N LEU A 38 3.43 3.70 0.76
CA LEU A 38 3.33 4.77 1.76
C LEU A 38 2.42 4.32 2.92
N GLY A 39 2.95 4.31 4.15
CA GLY A 39 2.22 3.90 5.35
C GLY A 39 1.83 5.06 6.28
N HIS A 40 0.53 5.29 6.46
CA HIS A 40 0.08 6.25 7.48
C HIS A 40 0.35 5.75 8.90
N HIS A 41 0.63 6.65 9.86
CA HIS A 41 0.97 6.28 11.24
C HIS A 41 -0.02 5.35 11.93
N TYR A 42 -1.29 5.38 11.53
CA TYR A 42 -2.38 4.58 12.10
C TYR A 42 -2.56 3.20 11.48
N GLN A 43 -1.69 2.79 10.57
CA GLN A 43 -1.71 1.43 10.04
C GLN A 43 -1.22 0.41 11.07
N ARG A 44 -1.72 -0.81 10.94
CA ARG A 44 -1.29 -1.96 11.74
C ARG A 44 0.13 -2.38 11.35
N ASP A 45 0.84 -3.02 12.27
CA ASP A 45 2.22 -3.47 12.04
C ASP A 45 2.33 -4.44 10.85
N GLU A 46 1.32 -5.31 10.66
CA GLU A 46 1.22 -6.24 9.52
C GLU A 46 1.17 -5.55 8.16
N VAL A 47 0.70 -4.30 8.11
CA VAL A 47 0.72 -3.45 6.91
C VAL A 47 2.01 -2.64 6.86
N MET A 48 2.41 -2.05 8.00
CA MET A 48 3.57 -1.18 8.10
C MET A 48 4.87 -1.88 7.71
N ARG A 49 5.01 -3.19 7.96
CA ARG A 49 6.18 -3.98 7.52
C ARG A 49 6.45 -3.92 6.02
N TRP A 50 5.47 -3.56 5.21
CA TRP A 50 5.59 -3.49 3.75
C TRP A 50 5.86 -2.07 3.25
N ALA A 51 5.60 -1.05 4.08
CA ALA A 51 5.77 0.35 3.71
C ALA A 51 7.24 0.70 3.50
N ASP A 52 7.52 1.44 2.42
CA ASP A 52 8.85 2.00 2.14
C ASP A 52 9.07 3.30 2.91
N ALA A 53 7.98 4.00 3.24
CA ALA A 53 8.02 5.16 4.11
C ALA A 53 6.80 5.27 5.02
N ARG A 54 7.00 5.92 6.17
CA ARG A 54 5.98 6.16 7.19
C ARG A 54 5.86 7.65 7.51
N GLY A 55 4.64 8.14 7.67
CA GLY A 55 4.40 9.54 7.99
C GLY A 55 2.94 9.89 8.27
N ASP A 56 2.73 11.17 8.57
CA ASP A 56 1.43 11.83 8.49
C ASP A 56 1.10 12.20 7.03
N SER A 57 -0.08 12.77 6.78
CA SER A 57 -0.51 13.11 5.41
C SER A 57 0.46 14.03 4.68
N TYR A 58 0.95 15.08 5.35
CA TYR A 58 1.84 16.06 4.71
C TYR A 58 3.17 15.43 4.31
N ARG A 59 3.79 14.70 5.25
CA ARG A 59 5.06 14.02 4.98
C ARG A 59 4.93 13.00 3.86
N LEU A 60 3.83 12.25 3.82
CA LEU A 60 3.61 11.23 2.78
C LEU A 60 3.42 11.87 1.39
N SER A 61 2.69 12.99 1.26
CA SER A 61 2.57 13.70 -0.02
C SER A 61 3.92 14.24 -0.53
N VAL A 62 4.76 14.77 0.37
CA VAL A 62 6.11 15.21 0.00
C VAL A 62 6.96 14.03 -0.49
N LEU A 63 6.96 12.92 0.26
CA LEU A 63 7.72 11.72 -0.12
C LEU A 63 7.24 11.09 -1.42
N ALA A 64 5.93 11.13 -1.70
CA ALA A 64 5.35 10.69 -2.96
C ALA A 64 5.91 11.51 -4.14
N GLN A 65 6.00 12.84 -3.99
CA GLN A 65 6.54 13.73 -5.01
C GLN A 65 8.05 13.51 -5.27
N GLU A 66 8.80 13.09 -4.25
CA GLU A 66 10.25 12.80 -4.34
C GLU A 66 10.58 11.48 -5.05
N ARG A 67 9.57 10.74 -5.57
CA ARG A 67 9.72 9.44 -6.26
C ARG A 67 9.24 9.45 -7.71
N PRO A 68 9.84 10.26 -8.60
CA PRO A 68 9.47 10.29 -10.02
C PRO A 68 9.69 8.96 -10.77
N GLU A 69 10.53 8.07 -10.23
CA GLU A 69 10.80 6.73 -10.77
C GLU A 69 9.71 5.69 -10.50
N ALA A 70 8.79 5.97 -9.58
CA ALA A 70 7.74 5.03 -9.19
C ALA A 70 6.54 5.13 -10.15
N ASP A 71 6.33 4.09 -10.97
CA ASP A 71 5.11 3.94 -11.78
C ASP A 71 3.85 3.75 -10.91
N TYR A 72 4.03 3.19 -9.71
CA TYR A 72 2.95 2.79 -8.81
C TYR A 72 3.19 3.31 -7.39
N ILE A 73 2.20 4.05 -6.87
CA ILE A 73 2.16 4.45 -5.47
C ILE A 73 1.02 3.69 -4.78
N VAL A 74 1.36 2.87 -3.79
CA VAL A 74 0.38 2.19 -2.94
C VAL A 74 0.26 2.94 -1.63
N PHE A 75 -0.86 3.64 -1.44
CA PHE A 75 -1.11 4.43 -0.25
C PHE A 75 -1.89 3.60 0.79
N CYS A 76 -1.20 3.13 1.83
CA CYS A 76 -1.79 2.46 2.98
C CYS A 76 -2.35 3.51 3.95
N GLY A 77 -3.52 4.04 3.63
CA GLY A 77 -4.24 5.07 4.38
C GLY A 77 -5.73 5.06 4.07
N VAL A 78 -6.34 6.24 4.00
CA VAL A 78 -7.74 6.43 3.60
C VAL A 78 -7.80 7.15 2.26
N HIS A 79 -8.93 7.02 1.56
CA HIS A 79 -9.06 7.41 0.16
C HIS A 79 -8.61 8.84 -0.17
N PHE A 80 -9.07 9.84 0.58
CA PHE A 80 -8.72 11.25 0.29
C PHE A 80 -7.22 11.53 0.43
N MET A 81 -6.49 10.78 1.27
CA MET A 81 -5.04 10.96 1.41
C MET A 81 -4.32 10.46 0.16
N ALA A 82 -4.87 9.46 -0.54
CA ALA A 82 -4.30 8.93 -1.76
C ALA A 82 -4.56 9.83 -2.99
N GLU A 83 -5.53 10.75 -2.90
CA GLU A 83 -5.83 11.71 -3.98
C GLU A 83 -5.00 13.01 -3.87
N SER A 84 -4.25 13.20 -2.78
CA SER A 84 -3.56 14.45 -2.42
C SER A 84 -2.11 14.54 -2.90
#